data_AF-A0A4Z0GQI7-F1
#
_entry.id   AF-A0A4Z0GQI7-F1
#
_cell.length_a   1.000
_cell.length_b   1.000
_cell.length_c   1.000
_cell.angle_alpha   90.00
_cell.angle_beta   90.00
_cell.angle_gamma   90.00
#
_symmetry.space_group_name_H-M   'P 1'
#
loop_
_entity.id
_entity.type
_entity.pdbx_description
1 polymer ?
#
loop_
_entity_poly.entity_id
_entity_poly.type
_entity_poly.pdbx_seq_one_letter_code
_entity_poly.pdbx_strand_id
1 'polypeptide(L)' 'MKLSVDIDRDEFEKLKAFAKLYHCTPAEILGNFCHDLLGTANRTNGSDERDLADRYFQRTYMSWKDDSYY' A
#
# COMPACT_ATOMS: atom_id res chain seq x y z
N MET A 1 15.59 -12.47 1.15
CA MET A 1 15.53 -11.58 2.32
C MET A 1 14.14 -11.71 2.93
N LYS A 2 14.02 -12.10 4.20
CA LYS A 2 12.73 -12.22 4.89
C LYS A 2 12.59 -11.02 5.83
N LEU A 3 11.57 -10.21 5.62
CA LEU A 3 11.23 -9.07 6.48
C LEU A 3 10.16 -9.50 7.49
N SER A 4 10.38 -9.18 8.76
CA SER A 4 9.38 -9.28 9.82
C SER A 4 8.87 -7.89 10.13
N VAL A 5 7.55 -7.71 10.09
CA VAL A 5 6.88 -6.45 10.43
C VAL A 5 6.08 -6.71 11.70
N ASP A 6 6.40 -5.99 12.76
CA ASP A 6 5.56 -5.95 13.95
C ASP A 6 4.37 -5.04 13.67
N ILE A 7 3.17 -5.61 13.77
CA ILE A 7 1.93 -4.91 13.49
C ILE A 7 0.93 -5.28 14.59
N ASP A 8 0.21 -4.29 15.10
CA ASP A 8 -0.85 -4.53 16.07
C ASP A 8 -1.94 -5.42 15.47
N ARG A 9 -2.53 -6.28 16.29
CA ARG A 9 -3.54 -7.24 15.85
C ARG A 9 -4.72 -6.56 15.14
N ASP A 10 -5.19 -5.44 15.68
CA ASP A 10 -6.33 -4.71 15.12
C ASP A 10 -5.98 -4.07 13.76
N GLU A 11 -4.77 -3.54 13.62
CA GLU A 11 -4.26 -3.03 12.34
C GLU A 11 -4.07 -4.15 11.31
N PHE A 12 -3.65 -5.34 11.75
CA PHE A 12 -3.55 -6.50 10.87
C PHE A 12 -4.91 -6.98 10.35
N GLU A 13 -5.94 -6.98 11.21
CA GLU A 13 -7.29 -7.35 10.80
C GLU A 13 -7.90 -6.33 9.83
N LYS A 14 -7.62 -5.03 10.01
CA LYS A 14 -7.97 -4.00 9.02
C LYS A 14 -7.27 -4.25 7.68
N LEU A 15 -5.98 -4.55 7.70
CA LEU A 15 -5.21 -4.86 6.49
C LEU A 15 -5.74 -6.12 5.78
N LYS A 16 -6.14 -7.16 6.53
CA LYS A 16 -6.79 -8.35 5.95
C LYS A 16 -8.14 -8.03 5.31
N ALA A 17 -8.98 -7.28 6.02
CA ALA A 17 -10.29 -6.88 5.49
C ALA A 17 -10.13 -6.07 4.20
N PHE A 18 -9.14 -5.17 4.18
CA PHE A 18 -8.77 -4.40 3.00
C PHE A 18 -8.26 -5.29 1.86
N ALA A 19 -7.33 -6.20 2.13
CA ALA A 19 -6.79 -7.11 1.12
C ALA A 19 -7.86 -8.01 0.49
N LYS A 20 -8.82 -8.48 1.31
CA LYS A 20 -9.98 -9.23 0.84
C LYS A 20 -10.85 -8.43 -0.14
N LEU A 21 -10.99 -7.12 0.09
CA LEU A 21 -11.78 -6.21 -0.75
C LEU A 21 -11.21 -6.08 -2.17
N TYR A 22 -9.90 -6.28 -2.32
CA TYR A 22 -9.18 -6.21 -3.59
C TYR A 22 -8.58 -7.55 -4.02
N HIS A 23 -9.11 -8.67 -3.51
CA HIS A 23 -8.74 -10.03 -3.89
C HIS A 23 -7.24 -10.36 -3.82
N CYS A 24 -6.53 -9.80 -2.84
CA CYS A 24 -5.11 -10.04 -2.60
C CYS A 24 -4.85 -10.40 -1.14
N THR A 25 -3.61 -10.77 -0.83
CA THR A 25 -3.13 -11.05 0.53
C THR A 25 -2.44 -9.83 1.13
N PRO A 26 -2.45 -9.68 2.47
CA PRO A 26 -1.69 -8.63 3.16
C PRO A 26 -0.21 -8.56 2.76
N ALA A 27 0.41 -9.72 2.50
CA ALA A 27 1.81 -9.81 2.11
C ALA A 27 2.06 -9.22 0.71
N GLU A 28 1.14 -9.41 -0.24
CA GLU A 28 1.24 -8.83 -1.59
C GLU A 28 1.09 -7.31 -1.54
N ILE A 29 0.18 -6.78 -0.72
CA ILE A 29 0.03 -5.33 -0.54
C ILE A 29 1.32 -4.72 0.01
N LEU A 30 1.81 -5.25 1.12
CA LEU A 30 3.03 -4.74 1.76
C LEU A 30 4.25 -4.91 0.86
N GLY A 31 4.36 -6.04 0.14
CA GLY A 31 5.45 -6.29 -0.81
C GLY A 31 5.46 -5.29 -1.97
N ASN A 32 4.30 -5.03 -2.56
CA ASN A 32 4.16 -4.05 -3.64
C ASN A 32 4.44 -2.62 -3.16
N PHE A 33 3.92 -2.26 -1.98
CA PHE A 33 4.20 -0.96 -1.37
C PHE A 33 5.70 -0.77 -1.10
N CYS A 34 6.37 -1.76 -0.51
CA CYS A 34 7.82 -1.72 -0.31
C CYS A 34 8.59 -1.65 -1.64
N HIS A 35 8.13 -2.33 -2.69
CA HIS A 35 8.75 -2.26 -4.01
C HIS A 35 8.67 -0.85 -4.60
N ASP A 36 7.51 -0.19 -4.50
CA ASP A 36 7.36 1.20 -4.92
C ASP A 36 8.24 2.15 -4.10
N LEU A 37 8.30 1.95 -2.79
CA LEU A 37 9.11 2.75 -1.87
C LEU A 37 10.61 2.65 -2.19
N LEU A 38 11.11 1.44 -2.38
CA LEU A 38 12.53 1.18 -2.69
C LEU A 38 12.88 1.53 -4.13
N GLY A 39 11.92 1.40 -5.06
CA GLY A 39 12.08 1.83 -6.45
C GLY A 39 12.17 3.35 -6.59
N THR A 40 11.55 4.10 -5.68
CA THR A 40 11.68 5.56 -5.56
C THR A 40 12.86 5.94 -4.63
N ALA A 41 14.06 5.46 -4.98
CA ALA A 41 15.28 5.48 -4.17
C ALA A 41 15.88 6.86 -3.78
N ASN A 42 15.12 7.96 -3.80
CA ASN A 42 15.66 9.32 -3.63
C ASN A 42 14.96 10.21 -2.60
N ARG A 43 14.07 9.67 -1.75
CA ARG A 43 13.29 10.49 -0.83
C ARG A 43 13.27 9.89 0.58
N THR A 44 14.26 10.28 1.37
CA THR A 44 14.42 9.88 2.77
C THR A 44 14.10 11.08 3.65
N ASN A 45 12.88 11.18 4.20
CA ASN A 45 12.57 12.04 5.36
C ASN A 45 11.15 11.88 5.92
N GLY A 46 10.57 10.68 6.01
CA GLY A 46 9.36 10.38 6.82
C GLY A 46 8.01 10.96 6.36
N SER A 47 8.01 12.13 5.72
CA SER A 47 6.84 12.81 5.16
C SER A 47 6.48 12.29 3.77
N ASP A 48 7.45 11.81 3.00
CA ASP A 48 7.25 11.32 1.64
C ASP A 48 6.65 9.90 1.61
N GLU A 49 6.86 9.10 2.65
CA GLU A 49 6.37 7.72 2.75
C GLU A 49 4.85 7.67 2.94
N ARG A 50 4.27 8.65 3.64
CA ARG A 50 2.81 8.82 3.74
C ARG A 50 2.22 9.26 2.40
N ASP A 51 2.84 10.22 1.73
CA ASP A 51 2.42 10.66 0.39
C ASP A 51 2.56 9.54 -0.64
N LEU A 52 3.58 8.69 -0.53
CA LEU A 52 3.76 7.51 -1.37
C LEU A 52 2.73 6.44 -1.06
N ALA A 53 2.34 6.24 0.21
CA ALA A 53 1.26 5.34 0.58
C ALA A 53 -0.08 5.81 -0.02
N ASP A 54 -0.37 7.11 0.06
CA ASP A 54 -1.57 7.70 -0.56
C ASP A 54 -1.54 7.59 -2.09
N ARG A 55 -0.40 7.86 -2.74
CA ARG A 55 -0.28 7.69 -4.20
C ARG A 55 -0.39 6.24 -4.64
N TYR A 56 0.25 5.33 -3.91
CA TYR A 56 0.13 3.89 -4.12
C TYR A 56 -1.34 3.46 -4.01
N PHE A 57 -2.02 3.94 -2.97
CA PHE A 57 -3.43 3.66 -2.75
C PHE A 57 -4.32 4.18 -3.88
N GLN A 58 -4.14 5.45 -4.27
CA GLN A 58 -4.91 6.05 -5.36
C GLN A 58 -4.72 5.28 -6.67
N ARG A 59 -3.47 4.97 -7.03
CA ARG A 59 -3.13 4.25 -8.27
C ARG A 59 -3.68 2.82 -8.27
N THR A 60 -3.52 2.11 -7.15
CA THR A 60 -3.81 0.66 -7.09
C THR A 60 -5.29 0.39 -6.84
N TYR A 61 -5.96 1.28 -6.10
CA TYR A 61 -7.27 0.99 -5.52
C TYR A 61 -8.35 2.06 -5.76
N MET A 62 -7.97 3.30 -6.13
CA MET A 62 -8.95 4.34 -6.51
C MET A 62 -9.02 4.60 -8.02
N SER A 63 -8.05 4.16 -8.82
CA SER A 63 -8.07 4.27 -10.29
C SER A 63 -9.29 3.58 -10.94
N TRP A 64 -10.02 2.75 -10.20
CA TRP A 64 -11.29 2.14 -10.64
C TRP A 64 -12.52 3.04 -10.41
N LYS A 65 -12.33 4.28 -9.91
CA LYS A 65 -13.42 5.23 -9.63
C LYS A 65 -13.44 6.46 -10.55
N ASP A 66 -12.67 6.47 -11.63
CA ASP A 66 -12.76 7.54 -12.62
C ASP A 66 -12.74 6.99 -14.05
N ASP A 67 -13.91 6.52 -14.48
CA ASP A 67 -14.27 6.31 -15.89
C ASP A 67 -15.69 6.87 -16.15
N SER A 68 -16.02 8.00 -15.49
CA SER A 68 -17.21 8.76 -15.87
C SER A 68 -16.96 10.25 -15.79
N TYR A 69 -17.02 10.87 -16.97
CA TYR A 69 -17.05 12.30 -17.28
C TYR A 69 -15.69 12.96 -17.62
N TYR A 70 -15.23 12.74 -18.85
CA TYR A 70 -15.25 13.77 -19.90
C TYR A 70 -15.39 13.15 -21.29
#